data_AF-A0A7V4J3V1-F1
#
_entry.id   AF-A0A7V4J3V1-F1
#
_cell.length_a   1.000
_cell.length_b   1.000
_cell.length_c   1.000
_cell.angle_alpha   90.00
_cell.angle_beta   90.00
_cell.angle_gamma   90.00
#
_symmetry.space_group_name_H-M   'P 1'
#
loop_
_entity.id
_entity.type
_entity.pdbx_description
1 polymer ?
#
loop_
_entity_poly.entity_id
_entity_poly.type
_entity_poly.pdbx_seq_one_letter_code
_entity_poly.pdbx_strand_id
1 'polypeptide(L)' 'MTPADRQTWADEQMQVLIGLGVTPADARATVRWVLDHAPPDADLGTWIPTPDLLADDLATPLAVSSATPAHLLQ' A
#
# COMPACT_ATOMS: atom_id res chain seq x y z
N MET A 1 -4.85 -5.16 -18.01
CA MET A 1 -5.08 -3.69 -18.10
C MET A 1 -4.08 -3.07 -19.07
N THR A 2 -4.37 -1.94 -19.72
CA THR A 2 -3.37 -1.21 -20.53
C THR A 2 -2.43 -0.38 -19.66
N PRO A 3 -1.26 0.06 -20.16
CA PRO A 3 -0.38 0.96 -19.40
C PRO A 3 -1.07 2.26 -18.97
N ALA A 4 -1.97 2.80 -19.80
CA ALA A 4 -2.75 3.99 -19.46
C ALA A 4 -3.71 3.71 -18.30
N ASP A 5 -4.42 2.57 -18.33
CA ASP A 5 -5.33 2.19 -17.24
C ASP A 5 -4.60 1.99 -15.92
N ARG A 6 -3.38 1.42 -15.95
CA ARG A 6 -2.54 1.26 -14.74
C ARG A 6 -2.10 2.61 -14.17
N GLN A 7 -1.82 3.60 -15.02
CA GLN A 7 -1.50 4.95 -14.58
C GLN A 7 -2.72 5.64 -13.96
N THR A 8 -3.89 5.55 -14.60
CA THR A 8 -5.14 6.09 -14.04
C THR A 8 -5.46 5.47 -12.68
N TRP A 9 -5.34 4.15 -12.56
CA TRP A 9 -5.51 3.45 -11.28
C TRP A 9 -4.55 3.99 -10.21
N ALA A 10 -3.28 4.20 -10.57
CA ALA A 10 -2.28 4.70 -9.63
C ALA A 10 -2.63 6.11 -9.12
N ASP A 11 -3.05 7.00 -10.00
CA ASP A 11 -3.44 8.37 -9.64
C ASP A 11 -4.69 8.39 -8.75
N GLU A 12 -5.67 7.52 -9.03
CA GLU A 12 -6.87 7.36 -8.19
C GLU A 12 -6.53 6.85 -6.80
N GLN A 13 -5.71 5.79 -6.69
CA GLN A 13 -5.32 5.24 -5.39
C GLN A 13 -4.49 6.23 -4.57
N MET A 14 -3.62 7.01 -5.22
CA MET A 14 -2.89 8.10 -4.55
C MET A 14 -3.85 9.11 -3.90
N GLN A 15 -4.88 9.57 -4.63
CA GLN A 15 -5.86 10.50 -4.09
C GLN A 15 -6.67 9.91 -2.95
N VAL A 16 -7.08 8.64 -3.06
CA VAL A 16 -7.82 7.92 -2.01
C VAL A 16 -6.97 7.80 -0.74
N LEU A 17 -5.73 7.32 -0.84
CA LEU A 17 -4.84 7.13 0.31
C LEU A 17 -4.56 8.46 1.02
N ILE A 18 -4.29 9.52 0.27
CA ILE A 18 -4.11 10.87 0.84
C ILE A 18 -5.40 11.35 1.50
N GLY A 19 -6.56 11.14 0.88
CA GLY A 19 -7.87 11.49 1.44
C GLY A 19 -8.18 10.74 2.75
N LEU A 20 -7.65 9.54 2.93
CA LEU A 20 -7.74 8.75 4.15
C LEU A 20 -6.69 9.15 5.22
N GLY A 21 -5.85 10.14 4.94
CA GLY A 21 -4.84 10.65 5.87
C GLY A 21 -3.48 9.95 5.81
N VAL A 22 -3.24 9.08 4.82
CA VAL A 22 -1.91 8.52 4.55
C VAL A 22 -0.99 9.64 4.03
N THR A 23 0.26 9.67 4.47
CA THR A 23 1.20 10.70 3.97
C THR A 23 1.43 10.52 2.47
N PRO A 24 1.67 11.59 1.70
CA PRO A 24 1.95 11.46 0.27
C PRO A 24 3.15 10.55 -0.05
N ALA A 25 4.13 10.47 0.86
CA ALA A 25 5.29 9.60 0.73
C ALA A 25 4.90 8.12 0.87
N ASP A 26 4.12 7.78 1.89
CA ASP A 26 3.68 6.41 2.15
C ASP A 26 2.66 5.95 1.10
N ALA A 27 1.77 6.84 0.67
CA ALA A 27 0.83 6.58 -0.41
C ALA A 27 1.57 6.23 -1.70
N ARG A 28 2.59 7.03 -2.05
CA ARG A 28 3.44 6.78 -3.23
C ARG A 28 4.22 5.47 -3.11
N ALA A 29 4.77 5.17 -1.94
CA ALA A 29 5.48 3.92 -1.70
C ALA A 29 4.54 2.72 -1.90
N THR A 30 3.32 2.80 -1.36
CA THR A 30 2.29 1.76 -1.46
C THR A 30 1.87 1.51 -2.91
N VAL A 31 1.52 2.58 -3.64
CA VAL A 31 1.09 2.46 -5.04
C VAL A 31 2.24 1.94 -5.91
N ARG A 32 3.47 2.42 -5.68
CA ARG A 32 4.65 1.92 -6.41
C ARG A 32 4.88 0.44 -6.16
N TRP A 33 4.77 -0.01 -4.91
CA TRP A 33 4.93 -1.43 -4.58
C TRP A 33 3.97 -2.31 -5.36
N VAL A 34 2.69 -1.90 -5.49
CA VAL A 34 1.71 -2.64 -6.28
C VAL A 34 2.10 -2.68 -7.76
N LEU A 35 2.54 -1.55 -8.33
CA LEU A 35 2.95 -1.50 -9.74
C LEU A 35 4.20 -2.33 -10.04
N ASP A 36 5.14 -2.39 -9.09
CA ASP A 36 6.40 -3.12 -9.23
C ASP A 36 6.19 -4.65 -9.17
N HIS A 37 5.20 -5.12 -8.40
CA HIS A 37 5.01 -6.56 -8.16
C HIS A 37 3.80 -7.17 -8.88
N ALA A 38 2.79 -6.37 -9.22
CA ALA A 38 1.65 -6.88 -9.96
C ALA A 38 2.08 -7.30 -11.38
N PRO A 39 1.69 -8.51 -11.84
CA PRO A 39 1.95 -8.95 -13.20
C PRO A 39 1.45 -7.93 -14.23
N PRO A 40 2.10 -7.82 -15.41
CA PRO A 40 1.77 -6.81 -16.40
C PRO A 40 0.35 -6.93 -16.96
N ASP A 41 -0.20 -8.14 -16.95
CA ASP A 41 -1.54 -8.49 -17.41
C ASP A 41 -2.59 -8.52 -16.28
N ALA A 42 -2.16 -8.43 -15.02
CA ALA A 42 -3.07 -8.45 -13.88
C ALA A 42 -4.03 -7.24 -13.88
N ASP A 43 -5.22 -7.47 -13.33
CA ASP A 43 -6.16 -6.42 -12.99
C ASP A 43 -5.87 -5.92 -11.57
N LEU A 44 -5.37 -4.69 -11.45
CA LEU A 44 -4.98 -4.08 -10.18
C LEU A 44 -6.17 -3.82 -9.24
N GLY A 45 -7.41 -3.79 -9.75
CA GLY A 45 -8.61 -3.65 -8.93
C GLY A 45 -8.98 -4.92 -8.17
N THR A 46 -8.48 -6.08 -8.62
CA THR A 46 -8.82 -7.40 -8.07
C THR A 46 -7.61 -8.26 -7.73
N TRP A 47 -6.41 -7.83 -8.11
CA TRP A 47 -5.16 -8.51 -7.79
C TRP A 47 -4.89 -8.49 -6.29
N ILE A 48 -4.60 -9.68 -5.76
CA ILE A 48 -4.21 -9.87 -4.37
C ILE A 48 -2.79 -10.46 -4.40
N PRO A 49 -1.82 -9.86 -3.69
CA PRO A 49 -0.46 -10.39 -3.61
C PRO A 49 -0.44 -11.75 -2.93
N THR A 50 0.50 -12.61 -3.33
CA THR A 50 0.70 -13.92 -2.69
C THR A 50 1.35 -13.74 -1.31
N PRO A 51 1.17 -14.70 -0.39
CA PRO A 51 1.82 -14.64 0.92
C PRO A 51 3.35 -14.54 0.85
N ASP A 52 3.98 -15.23 -0.10
CA ASP A 52 5.44 -15.19 -0.30
C ASP A 52 5.93 -13.77 -0.64
N LEU A 53 5.16 -13.05 -1.47
CA LEU A 53 5.48 -11.68 -1.87
C LEU A 53 5.40 -10.69 -0.70
N LEU A 54 4.50 -10.93 0.25
CA LEU A 54 4.34 -10.11 1.45
C LEU A 54 5.42 -10.43 2.49
N ALA A 55 5.86 -11.69 2.58
CA ALA A 55 6.87 -12.12 3.54
C ALA A 55 8.23 -11.45 3.31
N ASP A 56 8.61 -11.22 2.06
CA ASP A 56 9.87 -10.58 1.69
C ASP A 56 9.93 -9.08 2.09
N ASP A 57 8.78 -8.40 2.15
CA ASP A 57 8.72 -6.96 2.46
C ASP A 57 8.57 -6.68 3.98
N LEU A 58 7.97 -7.63 4.72
CA LEU A 58 7.78 -7.56 6.18
C LEU A 58 9.07 -7.74 7.00
N ALA A 59 10.22 -7.98 6.35
CA ALA A 59 11.52 -7.90 7.01
C ALA A 59 11.90 -6.46 7.42
N THR A 60 11.20 -5.47 6.89
CA THR A 60 11.26 -4.09 7.39
C THR A 60 10.27 -3.98 8.56
N PRO A 61 10.70 -3.71 9.80
CA PRO A 61 9.77 -3.51 10.89
C PRO A 61 8.96 -2.25 10.57
N LEU A 62 7.74 -2.43 10.07
CA LEU A 62 6.72 -1.41 10.18
C LEU A 62 6.66 -1.10 11.67
N ALA A 63 7.11 0.10 12.03
CA ALA A 63 6.94 0.63 13.37
C ALA A 63 5.44 0.74 13.61
N VAL A 64 4.83 -0.37 14.02
CA VAL A 64 3.56 -0.39 14.73
C VAL A 64 3.89 0.30 16.04
N SER A 65 3.89 1.63 16.03
CA SER A 65 3.84 2.41 17.25
C SER A 65 2.45 2.18 17.81
N SER A 66 2.32 1.08 18.55
CA SER A 66 1.23 0.89 19.50
C SER A 66 1.36 2.02 20.51
N ALA A 67 0.77 3.17 20.19
CA ALA A 67 0.49 4.22 21.14
C ALA A 67 -0.47 3.62 22.16
N THR A 68 0.09 2.97 23.18
CA THR A 68 -0.65 2.53 24.34
C THR A 68 -1.03 3.81 25.07
N PRO A 69 -2.31 4.22 25.17
CA PRO A 69 -2.68 5.32 26.03
C PRO A 69 -2.39 4.89 27.47
N ALA A 70 -1.38 5.51 28.08
CA ALA A 70 -0.94 5.26 29.46
C ALA A 70 -1.94 5.83 30.50
N HIS A 71 -3.23 5.50 30.39
CA HIS A 71 -4.27 6.02 31.29
C HIS A 71 -5.14 4.97 31.97
N LEU A 72 -4.67 3.73 32.13
CA LEU A 72 -5.46 2.67 32.77
C LEU A 72 -4.71 1.88 33.85
N LEU A 73 -3.90 2.58 34.67
CA LEU A 73 -3.46 2.06 35.97
C LEU A 73 -3.45 3.21 36.98
N GLN A 74 -4.62 3.44 37.61
CA GLN A 74 -4.73 4.01 38.95
C GLN A 74 -5.08 2.88 39.92
#